data_AF-A0A941URP2-F1
#
_entry.id   AF-A0A941URP2-F1
#
_cell.length_a   1.000
_cell.length_b   1.000
_cell.length_c   1.000
_cell.angle_alpha   90.00
_cell.angle_beta   90.00
_cell.angle_gamma   90.00
#
_symmetry.space_group_name_H-M   'P 1'
#
loop_
_entity.id
_entity.type
_entity.pdbx_description
1 polymer ?
#
loop_
_entity_poly.entity_id
_entity_poly.type
_entity_poly.pdbx_seq_one_letter_code
_entity_poly.pdbx_strand_id
1 'polypeptide(L)'
;MPRIPPSLKWMIDKRGRIDGDIQRIEGYLKKHQREFEKFQKLTNELSELRGTLASIDKALSLHEIQISPENIPTIRGRKNKNDLPYGELTRLIYTILSLSYGQPISSKEIVDFVFKRRMKLNLSDAVRPY
;
A
#
# COMPACT_ATOMS: atom_id res chain seq x y z
N MET A 1 -30.30 47.45 -12.48
CA MET A 1 -29.22 46.86 -11.66
C MET A 1 -28.24 47.96 -11.27
N PRO A 2 -27.85 48.07 -9.99
CA PRO A 2 -26.91 49.10 -9.55
C PRO A 2 -25.56 48.93 -10.25
N ARG A 3 -24.97 50.05 -10.71
CA ARG A 3 -23.62 50.03 -11.31
C ARG A 3 -22.59 49.78 -10.21
N ILE A 4 -21.87 48.67 -10.34
CA ILE A 4 -20.79 48.30 -9.43
C ILE A 4 -19.53 49.08 -9.79
N PRO A 5 -18.85 49.75 -8.83
CA PRO A 5 -17.57 50.39 -9.09
C PRO A 5 -16.51 49.37 -9.57
N PRO A 6 -15.61 49.76 -10.50
CA PRO A 6 -14.57 48.86 -11.02
C PRO A 6 -13.68 48.21 -9.94
N SER A 7 -13.40 48.92 -8.84
CA SER A 7 -12.66 48.41 -7.68
C SER A 7 -13.39 47.25 -7.00
N LEU A 8 -14.71 47.36 -6.81
CA LEU A 8 -15.53 46.33 -6.19
C LEU A 8 -15.63 45.10 -7.11
N LYS A 9 -15.72 45.30 -8.43
CA LYS A 9 -15.69 44.20 -9.42
C LYS A 9 -14.36 43.42 -9.32
N TRP A 10 -13.23 44.12 -9.27
CA TRP A 10 -11.91 43.48 -9.12
C TRP A 10 -11.82 42.64 -7.84
N MET A 11 -12.36 43.14 -6.71
CA MET A 11 -12.38 42.40 -5.46
C MET A 11 -13.22 41.12 -5.55
N ILE A 12 -14.38 41.18 -6.21
CA ILE A 12 -15.25 40.03 -6.43
C ILE A 12 -14.53 38.97 -7.26
N ASP A 13 -13.88 39.37 -8.36
CA ASP A 13 -13.13 38.47 -9.23
C ASP A 13 -11.94 37.84 -8.49
N LYS A 14 -11.21 38.63 -7.71
CA LYS A 14 -10.07 38.15 -6.91
C LYS A 14 -10.53 37.17 -5.82
N ARG A 15 -11.64 37.44 -5.14
CA ARG A 15 -12.25 36.54 -4.15
C ARG A 15 -12.66 35.22 -4.78
N GLY A 16 -13.29 35.23 -5.96
CA GLY A 16 -13.64 34.02 -6.68
C GLY A 16 -12.43 33.15 -7.06
N ARG A 17 -11.32 33.77 -7.47
CA ARG A 17 -10.07 33.04 -7.76
C ARG A 17 -9.48 32.39 -6.51
N ILE A 18 -9.42 33.13 -5.40
CA ILE A 18 -8.91 32.62 -4.12
C ILE A 18 -9.79 31.46 -3.64
N ASP A 19 -11.11 31.58 -3.75
CA ASP A 19 -12.06 30.52 -3.37
C ASP A 19 -11.82 29.24 -4.18
N GLY A 20 -11.60 29.36 -5.50
CA GLY A 20 -11.23 28.22 -6.35
C GLY A 20 -9.89 27.58 -5.97
N ASP A 21 -8.90 28.39 -5.59
CA ASP A 21 -7.61 27.87 -5.09
C ASP A 21 -7.77 27.12 -3.77
N ILE A 22 -8.59 27.62 -2.84
CA ILE A 22 -8.91 26.95 -1.57
C ILE A 22 -9.55 25.59 -1.85
N GLN A 23 -10.59 25.54 -2.67
CA GLN A 23 -11.30 24.30 -2.99
C GLN A 23 -10.36 23.26 -3.63
N ARG A 24 -9.44 23.69 -4.50
CA ARG A 24 -8.43 22.83 -5.10
C ARG A 24 -7.49 22.22 -4.05
N ILE A 25 -7.01 23.03 -3.12
CA ILE A 25 -6.11 22.58 -2.04
C ILE A 25 -6.84 21.64 -1.08
N GLU A 26 -8.08 21.96 -0.70
CA GLU A 26 -8.91 21.10 0.15
C GLU A 26 -9.17 19.73 -0.49
N GLY A 27 -9.48 19.71 -1.80
CA GLY A 27 -9.63 18.47 -2.55
C GLY A 27 -8.36 17.61 -2.55
N TYR A 28 -7.19 18.25 -2.70
CA TYR A 28 -5.90 17.57 -2.59
C TYR A 28 -5.70 16.97 -1.19
N LEU A 29 -5.91 17.76 -0.13
CA LEU A 29 -5.75 17.29 1.25
C LEU A 29 -6.68 16.11 1.56
N LYS A 30 -7.95 16.20 1.15
CA LYS A 30 -8.92 15.12 1.34
C LYS A 30 -8.52 13.84 0.62
N LYS A 31 -7.98 13.94 -0.60
CA LYS A 31 -7.46 12.79 -1.36
C LYS A 31 -6.29 12.12 -0.64
N HIS A 32 -5.37 12.90 -0.09
CA HIS A 32 -4.16 12.41 0.56
C HIS A 32 -4.32 12.12 2.07
N GLN A 33 -5.47 12.44 2.66
CA GLN A 33 -5.74 12.21 4.08
C GLN A 33 -5.50 10.75 4.50
N ARG A 34 -5.97 9.79 3.69
CA ARG A 34 -5.75 8.36 3.97
C ARG A 34 -4.28 7.97 3.96
N GLU A 35 -3.46 8.62 3.13
CA GLU A 35 -2.02 8.37 3.08
C GLU A 35 -1.33 8.92 4.31
N PHE A 36 -1.72 10.12 4.76
CA PHE A 36 -1.24 10.69 6.03
C PHE A 36 -1.62 9.83 7.23
N GLU A 37 -2.86 9.34 7.30
CA GLU A 37 -3.29 8.43 8.36
C GLU A 37 -2.50 7.12 8.35
N LYS A 38 -2.25 6.54 7.17
CA LYS A 38 -1.39 5.35 7.03
C LYS A 38 0.03 5.63 7.48
N PHE A 39 0.60 6.76 7.06
CA PHE A 39 1.94 7.17 7.47
C PHE A 39 2.03 7.30 8.98
N GLN A 40 1.05 7.97 9.60
CA GLN A 40 0.99 8.14 11.06
C GLN A 40 0.87 6.80 11.80
N LYS A 41 0.07 5.86 11.28
CA LYS A 41 -0.03 4.50 11.84
C LYS A 41 1.31 3.78 11.78
N LEU A 42 1.98 3.81 10.62
CA LEU A 42 3.29 3.17 10.44
C LEU A 42 4.36 3.80 11.35
N THR A 43 4.34 5.12 11.54
CA THR A 43 5.28 5.79 12.46
C THR A 43 5.05 5.40 13.90
N ASN A 44 3.79 5.25 14.31
CA ASN A 44 3.44 4.80 15.66
C ASN A 44 3.87 3.34 15.89
N GLU A 45 3.54 2.45 14.96
CA GLU A 45 3.94 1.03 15.01
C GLU A 45 5.47 0.88 15.07
N LEU A 46 6.20 1.67 14.28
CA LEU A 46 7.67 1.69 14.32
C LEU A 46 8.19 2.15 15.69
N SER A 47 7.58 3.18 16.28
CA SER A 47 7.93 3.67 17.62
C SER A 47 7.70 2.60 18.68
N GLU A 48 6.56 1.92 18.64
CA GLU A 48 6.23 0.81 19.55
C GLU A 48 7.24 -0.32 19.44
N LEU A 49 7.54 -0.79 18.21
CA LEU A 49 8.51 -1.85 17.97
C LEU A 49 9.91 -1.49 18.47
N ARG A 50 10.33 -0.22 18.31
CA ARG A 50 11.59 0.27 18.87
C ARG A 50 11.59 0.25 20.40
N GLY A 51 10.48 0.65 21.03
CA GLY A 51 10.33 0.57 22.48
C GLY A 51 10.38 -0.86 23.01
N THR A 52 9.72 -1.79 22.31
CA THR A 52 9.79 -3.22 22.62
C THR A 52 11.21 -3.76 22.47
N LEU A 53 11.90 -3.43 21.38
CA LEU A 53 13.28 -3.86 21.15
C LEU A 53 14.21 -3.38 22.26
N ALA A 54 14.15 -2.08 22.61
CA ALA A 54 14.94 -1.52 23.71
C ALA A 54 14.66 -2.19 25.06
N SER A 55 13.40 -2.59 25.29
CA SER A 55 13.01 -3.33 26.50
C SER A 55 13.61 -4.73 26.54
N ILE A 56 13.65 -5.42 25.39
CA ILE A 56 14.30 -6.73 25.24
C ILE A 56 15.81 -6.61 25.44
N ASP A 57 16.45 -5.61 24.83
CA ASP A 57 17.89 -5.38 24.98
C ASP A 57 18.27 -5.13 26.45
N LYS A 58 17.45 -4.37 27.17
CA LYS A 58 17.61 -4.19 28.61
C LYS A 58 17.45 -5.50 29.37
N ALA A 59 16.44 -6.31 29.06
CA ALA A 59 16.26 -7.61 29.69
C ALA A 59 17.44 -8.57 29.44
N LEU A 60 17.99 -8.58 28.22
CA LEU A 60 19.17 -9.35 27.86
C LEU A 60 20.41 -8.91 28.65
N SER A 61 20.58 -7.60 28.87
CA SER A 61 21.70 -7.07 29.67
C SER A 61 21.67 -7.48 31.15
N LEU A 62 20.49 -7.81 31.68
CA LEU A 62 20.31 -8.25 33.06
C LEU A 62 20.56 -9.76 33.24
N HIS A 63 20.70 -10.50 32.14
CA HIS A 63 20.95 -11.93 32.17
C HIS A 63 22.41 -12.23 32.53
N GLU A 64 22.65 -13.32 33.27
CA GLU A 64 23.99 -13.71 33.74
C GLU A 64 24.98 -13.97 32.58
N ILE A 65 24.46 -14.42 31.44
CA ILE A 65 25.20 -14.53 30.19
C ILE A 65 25.14 -13.19 29.46
N GLN A 66 26.25 -12.44 29.45
CA GLN A 66 26.35 -11.17 28.76
C GLN A 66 26.38 -11.38 27.24
N ILE A 67 25.23 -11.18 26.59
CA ILE A 67 25.11 -11.15 25.14
C ILE A 67 25.04 -9.68 24.71
N SER A 68 26.01 -9.23 23.91
CA SER A 68 25.93 -7.90 23.29
C SER A 68 24.81 -7.89 22.23
N PRO A 69 23.80 -7.00 22.34
CA PRO A 69 22.70 -6.93 21.37
C PRO A 69 23.17 -6.71 19.93
N GLU A 70 24.30 -6.02 19.76
CA GLU A 70 24.94 -5.74 18.47
C GLU A 70 25.34 -7.00 17.69
N ASN A 71 25.56 -8.12 18.39
CA ASN A 71 25.95 -9.39 17.78
C ASN A 71 24.74 -10.22 17.30
N ILE A 72 23.51 -9.78 17.58
CA ILE A 72 22.29 -10.48 17.16
C ILE A 72 21.91 -10.02 15.74
N PRO A 73 21.98 -10.90 14.72
CA PRO A 73 21.68 -10.51 13.35
C PRO A 73 20.19 -10.22 13.17
N THR A 74 19.85 -9.22 12.36
CA THR A 74 18.46 -8.91 12.02
C THR A 74 17.84 -10.02 11.18
N ILE A 75 16.81 -10.69 11.71
CA ILE A 75 16.02 -11.68 10.97
C ILE A 75 14.92 -10.97 10.18
N ARG A 76 14.96 -11.06 8.86
CA ARG A 76 13.85 -10.57 8.02
C ARG A 76 12.66 -11.51 8.13
N GLY A 77 11.53 -11.00 8.56
CA GLY A 77 10.26 -11.73 8.51
C GLY A 77 9.94 -12.15 7.07
N ARG A 78 9.58 -13.43 6.87
CA ARG A 78 9.07 -13.88 5.57
C ARG A 78 7.75 -13.16 5.30
N LYS A 79 7.69 -12.30 4.28
CA LYS A 79 6.42 -11.86 3.69
C LYS A 79 5.81 -13.06 2.97
N ASN A 80 5.20 -13.98 3.71
CA ASN A 80 4.32 -14.99 3.14
C ASN A 80 3.00 -14.30 2.72
N LYS A 81 3.08 -13.40 1.74
CA LYS A 81 1.93 -13.04 0.92
C LYS A 81 1.87 -14.05 -0.21
N ASN A 82 1.41 -15.26 0.12
CA ASN A 82 0.67 -16.02 -0.88
C ASN A 82 -0.61 -15.20 -1.10
N ASP A 83 -0.52 -14.25 -2.02
CA ASP A 83 -1.58 -13.32 -2.41
C ASP A 83 -2.72 -14.02 -3.16
N LEU A 84 -2.64 -15.34 -3.26
CA LEU A 84 -3.66 -16.18 -3.87
C LEU A 84 -4.68 -16.52 -2.76
N PRO A 85 -5.92 -16.02 -2.83
CA PRO A 85 -7.02 -16.56 -2.06
C PRO A 85 -7.02 -18.09 -2.08
N TYR A 86 -7.47 -18.67 -0.96
CA TYR A 86 -7.51 -20.11 -0.78
C TYR A 86 -8.19 -20.80 -1.98
N GLY A 87 -7.48 -21.76 -2.58
CA GLY A 87 -7.96 -22.53 -3.73
C GLY A 87 -7.84 -21.86 -5.10
N GLU A 88 -7.37 -20.61 -5.21
CA GLU A 88 -7.21 -19.93 -6.50
C GLU A 88 -6.12 -20.58 -7.36
N LEU A 89 -4.99 -20.97 -6.75
CA LEU A 89 -3.94 -21.71 -7.44
C LEU A 89 -4.49 -22.98 -8.10
N THR A 90 -5.25 -23.75 -7.33
CA THR A 90 -5.91 -24.98 -7.78
C THR A 90 -6.88 -24.69 -8.93
N ARG A 91 -7.68 -23.63 -8.84
CA ARG A 91 -8.58 -23.21 -9.92
C ARG A 91 -7.84 -22.85 -11.20
N LEU A 92 -6.74 -22.12 -11.10
CA LEU A 92 -5.92 -21.75 -12.27
C LEU A 92 -5.27 -22.97 -12.91
N ILE A 93 -4.79 -23.92 -12.11
CA ILE A 93 -4.27 -25.21 -12.59
C ILE A 93 -5.36 -26.00 -13.31
N TYR A 94 -6.56 -26.12 -12.73
CA TYR A 94 -7.66 -26.81 -13.42
C TYR A 94 -8.12 -26.09 -14.68
N THR A 95 -8.03 -24.76 -14.71
CA THR A 95 -8.40 -23.96 -15.90
C THR A 95 -7.45 -24.24 -17.07
N ILE A 96 -6.14 -24.30 -16.83
CA ILE A 96 -5.20 -24.62 -17.93
C ILE A 96 -5.32 -26.09 -18.35
N LEU A 97 -5.55 -27.00 -17.40
CA LEU A 97 -5.78 -28.41 -17.71
C LEU A 97 -7.09 -28.65 -18.47
N SER A 98 -8.15 -27.87 -18.21
CA SER A 98 -9.39 -27.97 -18.99
C SER A 98 -9.24 -27.39 -20.40
N LEU A 99 -8.45 -26.32 -20.56
CA LEU A 99 -8.20 -25.68 -21.85
C LEU A 99 -7.28 -26.48 -22.79
N SER A 100 -6.52 -27.47 -22.28
CA SER A 100 -5.62 -28.29 -23.10
C SER A 100 -6.29 -29.49 -23.77
N TYR A 101 -7.58 -29.75 -23.50
CA TYR A 101 -8.34 -30.82 -24.16
C TYR A 101 -7.59 -32.19 -24.20
N GLY A 102 -6.92 -32.55 -23.11
CA GLY A 102 -6.22 -33.82 -22.98
C GLY A 102 -4.80 -33.86 -23.57
N GLN A 103 -4.25 -32.73 -24.03
CA GLN A 103 -2.85 -32.63 -24.41
C GLN A 103 -1.94 -32.59 -23.17
N PRO A 104 -0.77 -33.25 -23.19
CA PRO A 104 0.18 -33.18 -22.09
C PRO A 104 0.75 -31.75 -21.98
N ILE A 105 0.51 -31.10 -20.84
CA ILE A 105 1.07 -29.79 -20.51
C ILE A 105 2.31 -29.97 -19.61
N SER A 106 3.37 -29.24 -19.88
CA SER A 106 4.54 -29.17 -19.00
C SER A 106 4.27 -28.31 -17.75
N SER A 107 4.85 -28.68 -16.61
CA SER A 107 4.79 -27.88 -15.39
C SER A 107 5.24 -26.42 -15.60
N LYS A 108 6.16 -26.18 -16.55
CA LYS A 108 6.60 -24.82 -16.92
C LYS A 108 5.48 -23.99 -17.53
N GLU A 109 4.66 -24.59 -18.39
CA GLU A 109 3.55 -23.91 -19.07
C GLU A 109 2.42 -23.58 -18.09
N ILE A 110 2.18 -24.45 -17.11
CA ILE A 110 1.24 -24.19 -16.00
C ILE A 110 1.70 -22.98 -15.20
N VAL A 111 2.99 -22.93 -14.83
CA VAL A 111 3.57 -21.81 -14.09
C VAL A 111 3.49 -20.52 -14.90
N ASP A 112 3.85 -20.56 -16.19
CA ASP A 112 3.79 -19.39 -17.08
C ASP A 112 2.35 -18.88 -17.25
N PHE A 113 1.36 -19.76 -17.32
CA PHE A 113 -0.05 -19.38 -17.40
C PHE A 113 -0.55 -18.72 -16.11
N VAL A 114 -0.25 -19.32 -14.95
CA VAL A 114 -0.60 -18.76 -13.63
C VAL A 114 0.02 -17.37 -13.47
N PHE A 115 1.29 -17.22 -13.87
CA PHE A 115 2.00 -15.96 -13.79
C PHE A 115 1.43 -14.89 -14.74
N LYS A 116 1.16 -15.24 -16.01
CA LYS A 116 0.54 -14.34 -16.99
C LYS A 116 -0.86 -13.90 -16.57
N ARG A 117 -1.67 -14.81 -16.03
CA ARG A 117 -3.02 -14.50 -15.55
C ARG A 117 -2.96 -13.54 -14.35
N ARG A 118 -2.02 -13.74 -13.43
CA ARG A 118 -1.81 -12.85 -12.28
C ARG A 118 -1.34 -11.46 -12.70
N MET A 119 -0.42 -11.36 -13.66
CA MET A 119 0.04 -10.04 -14.13
C MET A 119 -1.09 -9.24 -14.77
N LYS A 120 -1.99 -9.89 -15.53
CA LYS A 120 -3.18 -9.23 -16.08
C LYS A 120 -4.16 -8.76 -15.00
N LEU A 121 -4.35 -9.54 -13.93
CA LEU A 121 -5.22 -9.16 -12.80
C LEU A 121 -4.64 -8.01 -11.97
N ASN A 122 -3.32 -8.02 -11.72
CA ASN A 122 -2.64 -6.92 -11.04
C ASN A 122 -2.70 -5.60 -11.82
N LEU A 123 -2.68 -5.66 -13.17
CA LEU A 123 -2.90 -4.51 -14.03
C LEU A 123 -4.35 -3.98 -13.97
N SER A 124 -5.34 -4.87 -13.82
CA SER A 124 -6.74 -4.43 -13.65
C SER A 124 -7.06 -3.91 -12.25
N ASP A 125 -6.44 -4.45 -11.19
CA ASP A 125 -6.62 -3.95 -9.82
C ASP A 125 -5.83 -2.66 -9.54
N ALA A 126 -4.82 -2.34 -10.37
CA ALA A 126 -4.21 -1.01 -10.41
C ALA A 126 -5.13 0.06 -11.06
N VAL A 127 -6.22 -0.35 -11.71
CA VAL A 127 -7.24 0.53 -12.32
C VAL A 127 -8.56 0.40 -11.56
N ARG A 128 -8.51 0.56 -10.23
CA ARG A 128 -9.69 0.97 -9.47
C ARG A 128 -9.55 2.46 -9.12
N PRO A 129 -10.19 3.36 -9.89
CA PRO A 129 -10.37 4.73 -9.44
C PRO A 129 -11.48 4.74 -8.38
N TYR A 130 -11.08 5.18 -7.18
CA TYR A 130 -11.88 5.65 -6.03
C TYR A 130 -12.52 4.62 -5.08
#